data_AF-A0AAE3UA05-F1
#
_entry.id   AF-A0AAE3UA05-F1
#
_cell.length_a   1.000
_cell.length_b   1.000
_cell.length_c   1.000
_cell.angle_alpha   90.00
_cell.angle_beta   90.00
_cell.angle_gamma   90.00
#
_symmetry.space_group_name_H-M   'P 1'
#
loop_
_entity.id
_entity.type
_entity.pdbx_description
1 polymer ?
#
loop_
_entity_poly.entity_id
_entity_poly.type
_entity_poly.pdbx_seq_one_letter_code
_entity_poly.pdbx_strand_id
1 'polypeptide(L)'
;MKNTDILTIWKSYDQKLNENLLLNRKNAEDITKIKVRSFLTSMRPLKIFAILAGILWVVFVDTLIVLLFPVASPFFLISAGIQVLLTKLSIGVYLYQWVLIELVDIDEPVLTTQERIAHLQASTLWVIRILFLQLPVWTTFYLTQSLIESGGILFYTLQIGFTAGFTLLSIWLYRNISYENRDKKWFKLIFNGIEWNPIRKSMELLDQIKDYSTVRQ
;
A
#
# COMPACT_ATOMS: atom_id res chain seq x y z
N MET A 1 -8.04 19.23 -65.08
CA MET A 1 -7.40 18.71 -63.86
C MET A 1 -8.28 17.60 -63.34
N LYS A 2 -7.74 16.39 -63.26
CA LYS A 2 -8.52 15.13 -63.31
C LYS A 2 -8.97 14.72 -61.92
N ASN A 3 -10.21 14.24 -61.83
CA ASN A 3 -10.83 13.66 -60.63
C ASN A 3 -9.94 12.58 -59.95
N THR A 4 -9.06 11.93 -60.72
CA THR A 4 -8.05 10.98 -60.24
C THR A 4 -6.99 11.58 -59.33
N ASP A 5 -6.63 12.86 -59.52
CA ASP A 5 -5.58 13.55 -58.75
C ASP A 5 -6.09 13.91 -57.33
N ILE A 6 -7.37 14.27 -57.23
CA ILE A 6 -8.03 14.53 -55.94
C ILE A 6 -8.14 13.21 -55.15
N LEU A 7 -8.49 12.11 -55.82
CA LEU A 7 -8.65 10.80 -55.19
C LEU A 7 -7.32 10.25 -54.65
N THR A 8 -6.21 10.44 -55.37
CA THR A 8 -4.87 10.03 -54.91
C THR A 8 -4.38 10.90 -53.74
N ILE A 9 -4.62 12.21 -53.78
CA ILE A 9 -4.34 13.10 -52.66
C ILE A 9 -5.13 12.65 -51.43
N TRP A 10 -6.44 12.42 -51.55
CA TRP A 10 -7.30 11.98 -50.45
C TRP A 10 -6.84 10.67 -49.82
N LYS A 11 -6.51 9.65 -50.64
CA LYS A 11 -5.94 8.39 -50.17
C LYS A 11 -4.62 8.57 -49.44
N SER A 12 -3.74 9.45 -49.93
CA SER A 12 -2.46 9.73 -49.27
C SER A 12 -2.63 10.43 -47.91
N TYR A 13 -3.63 11.31 -47.79
CA TYR A 13 -3.98 11.96 -46.52
C TYR A 13 -4.61 10.97 -45.55
N ASP A 14 -5.51 10.10 -46.01
CA ASP A 14 -6.10 9.04 -45.19
C ASP A 14 -5.03 8.06 -44.66
N GLN A 15 -4.09 7.65 -45.52
CA GLN A 15 -2.97 6.81 -45.10
C GLN A 15 -2.08 7.51 -44.07
N LYS A 16 -1.70 8.77 -44.31
CA LYS A 16 -0.93 9.56 -43.33
C LYS A 16 -1.69 9.73 -42.02
N LEU A 17 -3.00 9.94 -42.06
CA LEU A 17 -3.83 10.07 -40.87
C LEU A 17 -3.83 8.77 -40.07
N ASN A 18 -4.01 7.63 -40.74
CA ASN A 18 -3.98 6.31 -40.12
C ASN A 18 -2.60 5.99 -39.52
N GLU A 19 -1.51 6.29 -40.23
CA GLU A 19 -0.14 6.13 -39.72
C GLU A 19 0.11 7.02 -38.50
N ASN A 20 -0.29 8.29 -38.54
CA ASN A 20 -0.19 9.20 -37.39
C ASN A 20 -1.04 8.72 -36.21
N LEU A 21 -2.24 8.20 -36.44
CA LEU A 21 -3.10 7.64 -35.39
C LEU A 21 -2.46 6.41 -34.75
N LEU A 22 -1.89 5.50 -35.53
CA LEU A 22 -1.18 4.33 -35.03
C LEU A 22 0.06 4.72 -34.21
N LEU A 23 0.86 5.67 -34.72
CA LEU A 23 2.03 6.20 -34.01
C LEU A 23 1.64 6.91 -32.71
N ASN A 24 0.61 7.76 -32.73
CA ASN A 24 0.13 8.47 -31.55
C ASN A 24 -0.41 7.51 -30.48
N ARG A 25 -1.10 6.43 -30.88
CA ARG A 25 -1.55 5.39 -29.95
C ARG A 25 -0.38 4.64 -29.31
N LYS A 26 0.61 4.24 -30.11
CA LYS A 26 1.82 3.59 -29.59
C LYS A 26 2.58 4.49 -28.63
N ASN A 27 2.79 5.76 -29.01
CA ASN A 27 3.42 6.74 -28.14
C ASN A 27 2.62 6.95 -26.84
N ALA A 28 1.29 6.98 -26.91
CA ALA A 28 0.45 7.10 -25.72
C ALA A 28 0.58 5.88 -24.79
N GLU A 29 0.66 4.67 -25.34
CA GLU A 29 0.91 3.45 -24.58
C GLU A 29 2.29 3.52 -23.87
N ASP A 30 3.34 3.84 -24.62
CA ASP A 30 4.72 3.90 -24.09
C ASP A 30 4.86 4.99 -23.01
N ILE A 31 4.30 6.19 -23.24
CA ILE A 31 4.25 7.27 -22.25
C ILE A 31 3.50 6.82 -20.99
N THR A 32 2.40 6.07 -21.16
CA THR A 32 1.60 5.62 -20.02
C THR A 32 2.34 4.58 -19.19
N LYS A 33 3.03 3.63 -19.83
CA LYS A 33 3.91 2.67 -19.17
C LYS A 33 5.05 3.37 -18.40
N ILE A 34 5.68 4.38 -19.00
CA ILE A 34 6.70 5.20 -18.32
C ILE A 34 6.13 5.92 -17.09
N LYS A 35 4.92 6.50 -17.20
CA LYS A 35 4.24 7.16 -16.07
C LYS A 35 3.90 6.18 -14.95
N VAL A 36 3.40 5.00 -15.28
CA VAL A 36 3.13 3.92 -14.31
C VAL A 36 4.41 3.56 -13.56
N ARG A 37 5.51 3.35 -14.28
CA ARG A 37 6.82 3.07 -13.66
C ARG A 37 7.28 4.22 -12.77
N SER A 38 7.13 5.47 -13.20
CA SER A 38 7.47 6.66 -12.40
C SER A 38 6.64 6.74 -11.12
N PHE A 39 5.35 6.45 -11.18
CA PHE A 39 4.48 6.40 -10.00
C PHE A 39 4.88 5.29 -9.03
N LEU A 40 5.13 4.07 -9.51
CA LEU A 40 5.56 2.97 -8.64
C LEU A 40 6.93 3.22 -8.01
N THR A 41 7.89 3.73 -8.78
CA THR A 41 9.24 4.05 -8.30
C THR A 41 9.24 5.22 -7.32
N SER A 42 8.29 6.16 -7.43
CA SER A 42 8.14 7.25 -6.45
C SER A 42 7.80 6.77 -5.03
N MET A 43 7.26 5.55 -4.87
CA MET A 43 6.95 4.96 -3.57
C MET A 43 8.18 4.32 -2.90
N ARG A 44 9.26 4.09 -3.65
CA ARG A 44 10.45 3.37 -3.20
C ARG A 44 11.12 4.00 -1.97
N PRO A 45 11.34 5.33 -1.91
CA PRO A 45 12.02 5.95 -0.77
C PRO A 45 11.26 5.75 0.54
N LEU A 46 9.93 5.82 0.49
CA LEU A 46 9.10 5.64 1.67
C LEU A 46 9.14 4.19 2.19
N LYS A 47 9.14 3.20 1.28
CA LYS A 47 9.28 1.78 1.68
C LYS A 47 10.64 1.50 2.29
N ILE A 48 11.71 2.03 1.70
CA ILE A 48 13.07 1.90 2.25
C ILE A 48 13.13 2.55 3.64
N PHE A 49 12.58 3.75 3.79
CA PHE A 49 12.49 4.42 5.08
C PHE A 49 11.71 3.59 6.10
N ALA A 50 10.54 3.05 5.72
CA ALA A 50 9.71 2.21 6.60
C ALA A 50 10.43 0.92 7.02
N ILE A 51 11.16 0.27 6.10
CA ILE A 51 11.97 -0.91 6.39
C ILE A 51 13.10 -0.56 7.37
N LEU A 52 13.87 0.51 7.11
CA LEU A 52 14.98 0.92 7.97
C LEU A 52 14.51 1.34 9.36
N ALA A 53 13.45 2.15 9.44
CA ALA A 53 12.83 2.57 10.68
C ALA A 53 12.25 1.37 11.44
N GLY A 54 11.60 0.44 10.74
CA GLY A 54 11.07 -0.79 11.30
C GLY A 54 12.15 -1.68 11.89
N ILE A 55 13.26 -1.89 11.16
CA ILE A 55 14.41 -2.66 11.66
C ILE A 55 15.01 -2.00 12.89
N LEU A 56 15.23 -0.68 12.85
CA LEU A 56 15.78 0.06 13.99
C LEU A 56 14.86 -0.06 15.22
N TRP A 57 13.55 0.07 15.03
CA TRP A 57 12.55 -0.10 16.08
C TRP A 57 12.54 -1.51 16.66
N VAL A 58 12.56 -2.54 15.80
CA VAL A 58 12.59 -3.94 16.23
C VAL A 58 13.85 -4.23 17.04
N VAL A 59 15.02 -3.78 16.59
CA VAL A 59 16.28 -3.97 17.33
C VAL A 59 16.22 -3.28 18.69
N PHE A 60 15.68 -2.06 18.75
CA PHE A 60 15.51 -1.32 20.00
C PHE A 60 14.60 -2.08 20.98
N VAL A 61 13.43 -2.53 20.54
CA VAL A 61 12.47 -3.24 21.41
C VAL A 61 12.99 -4.63 21.80
N ASP A 62 13.62 -5.39 20.89
CA ASP A 62 14.23 -6.68 21.21
C ASP A 62 15.33 -6.53 22.27
N THR A 63 16.14 -5.46 22.18
CA THR A 63 17.17 -5.14 23.18
C THR A 63 16.53 -4.84 24.54
N LEU A 64 15.44 -4.06 24.57
CA LEU A 64 14.69 -3.80 25.81
C LEU A 64 14.10 -5.09 26.41
N ILE A 65 13.53 -5.97 25.58
CA ILE A 65 12.99 -7.25 26.04
C ILE A 65 14.08 -8.09 26.70
N VAL A 66 15.26 -8.21 26.11
CA VAL A 66 16.37 -9.01 26.66
C VAL A 66 16.92 -8.40 27.95
N LEU A 67 17.13 -7.08 27.99
CA LEU A 67 17.69 -6.39 29.15
C LEU A 67 16.72 -6.37 30.33
N LEU A 68 15.43 -6.16 30.07
CA LEU A 68 14.40 -6.06 31.10
C LEU A 68 13.76 -7.42 31.40
N PHE A 69 14.08 -8.51 30.69
CA PHE A 69 13.50 -9.84 30.92
C PHE A 69 13.41 -10.27 32.40
N PRO A 70 14.44 -10.08 33.24
CA PRO A 70 14.37 -10.53 34.64
C PRO A 70 13.50 -9.63 35.56
N VAL A 71 13.17 -8.40 35.15
CA VAL A 71 12.50 -7.39 36.01
C VAL A 71 11.19 -6.89 35.40
N ALA A 72 10.97 -7.09 34.11
CA ALA A 72 9.81 -6.61 33.37
C ALA A 72 8.53 -7.28 33.83
N SER A 73 7.42 -6.52 33.73
CA SER A 73 6.10 -7.10 33.91
C SER A 73 5.78 -8.08 32.76
N PRO A 74 5.02 -9.16 33.03
CA PRO A 74 4.53 -10.05 31.97
C PRO A 74 3.73 -9.30 30.89
N PHE A 75 3.00 -8.24 31.27
CA PHE A 75 2.23 -7.40 30.35
C PHE A 75 3.13 -6.66 29.35
N PHE A 76 4.26 -6.11 29.81
CA PHE A 76 5.24 -5.49 28.93
C PHE A 76 5.83 -6.52 27.96
N LEU A 77 6.27 -7.68 28.45
CA LEU A 77 6.90 -8.71 27.62
C LEU A 77 5.97 -9.24 26.52
N ILE A 78 4.71 -9.56 26.87
CA ILE A 78 3.71 -10.02 25.92
C ILE A 78 3.39 -8.92 24.90
N SER A 79 3.19 -7.69 25.36
CA SER A 79 2.83 -6.58 24.48
C SER A 79 3.97 -6.23 23.51
N ALA A 80 5.18 -6.07 24.03
CA ALA A 80 6.38 -5.84 23.23
C ALA A 80 6.63 -6.98 22.24
N GLY A 81 6.45 -8.23 22.67
CA GLY A 81 6.59 -9.42 21.83
C GLY A 81 5.60 -9.42 20.65
N ILE A 82 4.31 -9.18 20.91
CA ILE A 82 3.30 -9.08 19.84
C ILE A 82 3.66 -7.92 18.89
N GLN A 83 4.01 -6.75 19.42
CA GLN A 83 4.35 -5.60 18.61
C GLN A 83 5.54 -5.85 17.69
N VAL A 84 6.61 -6.44 18.22
CA VAL A 84 7.79 -6.80 17.43
C VAL A 84 7.45 -7.85 16.38
N LEU A 85 6.66 -8.86 16.72
CA LEU A 85 6.25 -9.90 15.78
C LEU A 85 5.47 -9.31 14.60
N LEU A 86 4.49 -8.44 14.88
CA LEU A 86 3.70 -7.78 13.83
C LEU A 86 4.58 -6.86 12.98
N THR A 87 5.52 -6.14 13.59
CA THR A 87 6.45 -5.27 12.86
C THR A 87 7.40 -6.07 11.96
N LYS A 88 7.92 -7.21 12.44
CA LYS A 88 8.74 -8.15 11.64
C LYS A 88 7.96 -8.66 10.43
N LEU A 89 6.68 -9.02 10.59
CA LEU A 89 5.81 -9.40 9.47
C LEU A 89 5.65 -8.25 8.46
N SER A 90 5.39 -7.03 8.93
CA SER A 90 5.26 -5.85 8.06
C SER A 90 6.54 -5.58 7.27
N ILE A 91 7.72 -5.67 7.90
CA ILE A 91 9.01 -5.53 7.21
C ILE A 91 9.14 -6.57 6.09
N GLY A 92 8.79 -7.83 6.36
CA GLY A 92 8.82 -8.91 5.36
C GLY A 92 7.94 -8.60 4.14
N VAL A 93 6.74 -8.08 4.36
CA VAL A 93 5.87 -7.69 3.24
C VAL A 93 6.39 -6.45 2.52
N TYR A 94 6.93 -5.46 3.22
CA TYR A 94 7.52 -4.29 2.58
C TYR A 94 8.72 -4.68 1.68
N LEU A 95 9.51 -5.67 2.08
CA LEU A 95 10.56 -6.27 1.23
C LEU A 95 9.96 -6.94 -0.02
N TYR A 96 8.92 -7.77 0.15
CA TYR A 96 8.19 -8.37 -0.98
C TYR A 96 7.69 -7.30 -1.96
N GLN A 97 7.08 -6.23 -1.43
CA GLN A 97 6.57 -5.14 -2.24
C GLN A 97 7.67 -4.34 -2.95
N TRP A 98 8.83 -4.21 -2.32
CA TRP A 98 9.99 -3.58 -2.94
C TRP A 98 10.47 -4.39 -4.15
N VAL A 99 10.62 -5.71 -4.00
CA VAL A 99 10.95 -6.63 -5.11
C VAL A 99 9.88 -6.55 -6.20
N LEU A 100 8.60 -6.55 -5.84
CA LEU A 100 7.50 -6.47 -6.79
C LEU A 100 7.54 -5.18 -7.63
N ILE A 101 7.96 -4.05 -7.05
CA ILE A 101 8.13 -2.78 -7.76
C ILE A 101 9.31 -2.86 -8.75
N GLU A 102 10.42 -3.51 -8.38
CA GLU A 102 11.57 -3.68 -9.28
C GLU A 102 11.28 -4.58 -10.46
N LEU A 103 10.43 -5.59 -10.26
CA LEU A 103 10.07 -6.52 -11.31
C LEU A 103 9.18 -5.88 -12.37
N VAL A 104 8.47 -4.77 -12.09
CA VAL A 104 7.58 -4.13 -13.08
C VAL A 104 8.40 -3.62 -14.28
N ASP A 105 8.31 -4.38 -15.37
CA ASP A 105 8.89 -4.07 -16.67
C ASP A 105 7.85 -3.35 -17.54
N ILE A 106 8.33 -2.40 -18.34
CA ILE A 106 7.54 -1.65 -19.32
C ILE A 106 7.28 -2.47 -20.58
N ASP A 107 8.11 -3.47 -20.87
CA ASP A 107 7.97 -4.31 -22.07
C ASP A 107 7.01 -5.47 -21.89
N GLU A 108 6.55 -5.68 -20.65
CA GLU A 108 5.59 -6.72 -20.32
C GLU A 108 4.15 -6.38 -20.78
N PRO A 109 3.30 -7.41 -21.01
CA PRO A 109 1.89 -7.22 -21.30
C PRO A 109 1.19 -6.38 -20.23
N VAL A 110 0.29 -5.48 -20.64
CA VAL A 110 -0.48 -4.61 -19.71
C VAL A 110 -1.14 -5.41 -18.58
N LEU A 111 -1.67 -6.60 -18.89
CA LEU A 111 -2.29 -7.51 -17.94
C LEU A 111 -1.35 -7.97 -16.81
N THR A 112 -0.09 -8.31 -17.12
CA THR A 112 0.86 -8.76 -16.08
C THR A 112 1.25 -7.61 -15.17
N THR A 113 1.41 -6.41 -15.74
CA THR A 113 1.63 -5.18 -14.96
C THR A 113 0.44 -4.86 -14.06
N GLN A 114 -0.79 -4.99 -14.56
CA GLN A 114 -2.01 -4.82 -13.75
C GLN A 114 -2.06 -5.83 -12.59
N GLU A 115 -1.76 -7.10 -12.85
CA GLU A 115 -1.72 -8.14 -11.82
C GLU A 115 -0.69 -7.82 -10.72
N ARG A 116 0.52 -7.38 -11.09
CA ARG A 116 1.54 -6.97 -10.12
C ARG A 116 1.11 -5.77 -9.29
N ILE A 117 0.48 -4.76 -9.90
CA ILE A 117 -0.02 -3.60 -9.16
C ILE A 117 -1.19 -3.99 -8.25
N ALA A 118 -2.05 -4.93 -8.67
CA ALA A 118 -3.11 -5.48 -7.83
C ALA A 118 -2.55 -6.23 -6.61
N HIS A 119 -1.48 -7.02 -6.78
CA HIS A 119 -0.76 -7.64 -5.67
C HIS A 119 -0.10 -6.60 -4.75
N LEU A 120 0.49 -5.55 -5.31
CA LEU A 120 1.05 -4.43 -4.54
C LEU A 120 -0.04 -3.76 -3.70
N GLN A 121 -1.20 -3.50 -4.30
CA GLN A 121 -2.35 -2.92 -3.63
C GLN A 121 -2.88 -3.81 -2.49
N ALA A 122 -3.12 -5.09 -2.78
CA ALA A 122 -3.64 -6.03 -1.82
C ALA A 122 -2.68 -6.21 -0.63
N SER A 123 -1.39 -6.36 -0.91
CA SER A 123 -0.38 -6.48 0.14
C SER A 123 -0.24 -5.20 0.97
N THR A 124 -0.35 -4.00 0.38
CA THR A 124 -0.36 -2.73 1.14
C THR A 124 -1.55 -2.65 2.09
N LEU A 125 -2.75 -3.00 1.64
CA LEU A 125 -3.92 -3.05 2.53
C LEU A 125 -3.76 -4.10 3.63
N TRP A 126 -3.18 -5.26 3.30
CA TRP A 126 -2.96 -6.33 4.25
C TRP A 126 -1.97 -5.96 5.36
N VAL A 127 -0.85 -5.31 5.01
CA VAL A 127 0.12 -4.79 6.00
C VAL A 127 -0.55 -3.80 6.93
N ILE A 128 -1.32 -2.86 6.39
CA ILE A 128 -1.97 -1.83 7.19
C ILE A 128 -3.02 -2.45 8.13
N ARG A 129 -3.78 -3.46 7.68
CA ARG A 129 -4.69 -4.24 8.55
C ARG A 129 -3.94 -4.84 9.74
N ILE A 130 -2.78 -5.44 9.51
CA ILE A 130 -1.95 -6.06 10.55
C ILE A 130 -1.39 -5.01 11.50
N LEU A 131 -0.89 -3.89 10.97
CA LEU A 131 -0.36 -2.80 11.78
C LEU A 131 -1.43 -2.18 12.68
N PHE A 132 -2.70 -2.11 12.26
CA PHE A 132 -3.77 -1.67 13.15
C PHE A 132 -4.14 -2.69 14.24
N LEU A 133 -3.75 -3.97 14.09
CA LEU A 133 -3.97 -5.00 15.10
C LEU A 133 -3.13 -4.77 16.37
N GLN A 134 -2.06 -3.98 16.27
CA GLN A 134 -1.20 -3.65 17.41
C GLN A 134 -1.77 -2.53 18.30
N LEU A 135 -2.83 -1.83 17.89
CA LEU A 135 -3.42 -0.73 18.66
C LEU A 135 -3.78 -1.07 20.12
N PRO A 136 -4.51 -2.15 20.43
CA PRO A 136 -4.79 -2.52 21.82
C PRO A 136 -3.53 -2.88 22.60
N VAL A 137 -2.49 -3.37 21.93
CA VAL A 137 -1.22 -3.77 22.56
C VAL A 137 -0.49 -2.56 23.15
N TRP A 138 -0.61 -1.39 22.52
CA TRP A 138 -0.08 -0.14 23.07
C TRP A 138 -0.76 0.27 24.38
N THR A 139 -2.03 -0.08 24.56
CA THR A 139 -2.78 0.27 25.78
C THR A 139 -2.38 -0.60 26.97
N THR A 140 -1.83 -1.79 26.73
CA THR A 140 -1.42 -2.74 27.77
C THR A 140 0.08 -2.70 28.07
N PHE A 141 0.88 -2.09 27.19
CA PHE A 141 2.34 -2.09 27.24
C PHE A 141 2.95 -1.56 28.55
N TYR A 142 2.32 -0.55 29.17
CA TYR A 142 2.85 0.10 30.37
C TYR A 142 2.32 -0.50 31.68
N LEU A 143 1.45 -1.51 31.62
CA LEU A 143 0.84 -2.09 32.81
C LEU A 143 1.87 -2.89 33.62
N THR A 144 1.91 -2.62 34.92
CA THR A 144 2.72 -3.36 35.90
C THR A 144 1.82 -3.94 36.97
N GLN A 145 2.28 -5.02 37.61
CA GLN A 145 1.54 -5.64 38.71
C GLN A 145 1.29 -4.66 39.86
N SER A 146 2.26 -3.80 40.18
CA SER A 146 2.12 -2.76 41.19
C SER A 146 1.02 -1.74 40.86
N LEU A 147 0.91 -1.33 39.59
CA LEU A 147 -0.12 -0.36 39.16
C LEU A 147 -1.53 -0.96 39.23
N ILE A 148 -1.66 -2.26 38.96
CA ILE A 148 -2.90 -3.02 39.12
C ILE A 148 -3.24 -3.11 40.60
N GLU A 149 -2.32 -3.57 41.45
CA GLU A 149 -2.55 -3.72 42.89
C GLU A 149 -2.86 -2.39 43.61
N SER A 150 -2.23 -1.28 43.19
CA SER A 150 -2.50 0.06 43.73
C SER A 150 -3.65 0.79 43.03
N GLY A 151 -4.23 0.21 41.98
CA GLY A 151 -5.20 0.86 41.10
C GLY A 151 -6.56 1.06 41.77
N GLY A 152 -7.08 2.28 41.74
CA GLY A 152 -8.46 2.55 42.14
C GLY A 152 -9.47 2.12 41.08
N ILE A 153 -10.75 2.02 41.46
CA ILE A 153 -11.87 1.68 40.54
C ILE A 153 -11.93 2.59 39.30
N LEU A 154 -11.55 3.86 39.45
CA LEU A 154 -11.52 4.83 38.36
C LEU A 154 -10.43 4.50 37.33
N PHE A 155 -9.26 4.05 37.78
CA PHE A 155 -8.17 3.60 36.89
C PHE A 155 -8.62 2.40 36.07
N TYR A 156 -9.20 1.38 36.70
CA TYR A 156 -9.70 0.20 36.01
C TYR A 156 -10.77 0.52 34.97
N THR A 157 -11.73 1.39 35.33
CA THR A 157 -12.82 1.77 34.43
C THR A 157 -12.29 2.47 33.18
N LEU A 158 -11.36 3.42 33.35
CA LEU A 158 -10.73 4.11 32.23
C LEU A 158 -9.87 3.15 31.40
N GLN A 159 -9.03 2.34 32.04
CA GLN A 159 -8.12 1.43 31.37
C GLN A 159 -8.85 0.38 30.53
N ILE A 160 -9.91 -0.23 31.09
CA ILE A 160 -10.76 -1.18 30.36
C ILE A 160 -11.49 -0.45 29.23
N GLY A 161 -12.04 0.74 29.49
CA GLY A 161 -12.72 1.54 28.47
C GLY A 161 -11.82 1.88 27.27
N PHE A 162 -10.60 2.34 27.52
CA PHE A 162 -9.63 2.64 26.47
C PHE A 162 -9.19 1.37 25.73
N THR A 163 -8.80 0.32 26.46
CA THR A 163 -8.35 -0.95 25.85
C THR A 163 -9.45 -1.57 24.98
N ALA A 164 -10.70 -1.60 25.48
CA ALA A 164 -11.84 -2.08 24.73
C ALA A 164 -12.14 -1.20 23.52
N GLY A 165 -12.07 0.12 23.66
CA GLY A 165 -12.25 1.07 22.55
C GLY A 165 -11.22 0.85 21.43
N PHE A 166 -9.94 0.73 21.77
CA PHE A 166 -8.87 0.44 20.80
C PHE A 166 -8.99 -0.97 20.21
N THR A 167 -9.44 -1.95 20.99
CA THR A 167 -9.70 -3.32 20.48
C THR A 167 -10.83 -3.31 19.46
N LEU A 168 -11.97 -2.68 19.77
CA LEU A 168 -13.10 -2.54 18.86
C LEU A 168 -12.71 -1.77 17.60
N LEU A 169 -11.97 -0.67 17.75
CA LEU A 169 -11.47 0.12 16.61
C LEU A 169 -10.53 -0.71 15.73
N SER A 170 -9.62 -1.46 16.34
CA SER A 170 -8.67 -2.33 15.65
C SER A 170 -9.37 -3.41 14.85
N ILE A 171 -10.36 -4.11 15.45
CA ILE A 171 -11.17 -5.13 14.78
C ILE A 171 -11.99 -4.50 13.64
N TRP A 172 -12.59 -3.33 13.89
CA TRP A 172 -13.35 -2.59 12.88
C TRP A 172 -12.46 -2.21 11.69
N LEU A 173 -11.26 -1.67 11.94
CA LEU A 173 -10.30 -1.32 10.89
C LEU A 173 -9.82 -2.55 10.13
N TYR A 174 -9.46 -3.64 10.83
CA TYR A 174 -9.02 -4.88 10.22
C TYR A 174 -10.06 -5.43 9.22
N ARG A 175 -11.35 -5.36 9.57
CA ARG A 175 -12.46 -5.80 8.72
C ARG A 175 -12.80 -4.81 7.60
N ASN A 176 -12.75 -3.50 7.88
CA ASN A 176 -13.23 -2.48 6.95
C ASN A 176 -12.15 -1.97 5.98
N ILE A 177 -10.86 -2.19 6.24
CA ILE A 177 -9.79 -1.82 5.30
C ILE A 177 -9.85 -2.77 4.09
N SER A 178 -10.78 -2.56 3.16
CA SER A 178 -10.88 -3.31 1.90
C SER A 178 -10.88 -2.35 0.73
N TYR A 179 -10.52 -2.85 -0.46
CA TYR A 179 -10.57 -2.06 -1.68
C TYR A 179 -11.99 -1.60 -2.04
N GLU A 180 -13.03 -2.31 -1.59
CA GLU A 180 -14.43 -1.91 -1.78
C GLU A 180 -14.77 -0.63 -1.00
N ASN A 181 -14.10 -0.41 0.14
CA ASN A 181 -14.30 0.76 0.98
C ASN A 181 -13.44 1.97 0.57
N ARG A 182 -12.67 1.88 -0.53
CA ARG A 182 -11.71 2.91 -0.98
C ARG A 182 -12.32 4.30 -1.16
N ASP A 183 -13.62 4.36 -1.47
CA ASP A 183 -14.30 5.62 -1.75
C ASP A 183 -14.87 6.32 -0.52
N LYS A 184 -14.89 5.64 0.63
CA LYS A 184 -15.36 6.21 1.89
C LYS A 184 -14.41 7.30 2.39
N LYS A 185 -14.96 8.37 2.99
CA LYS A 185 -14.19 9.51 3.51
C LYS A 185 -13.12 9.11 4.52
N TRP A 186 -13.45 8.21 5.46
CA TRP A 186 -12.51 7.73 6.47
C TRP A 186 -11.35 6.95 5.85
N PHE A 187 -11.62 6.17 4.79
CA PHE A 187 -10.59 5.42 4.08
C PHE A 187 -9.65 6.40 3.37
N LYS A 188 -10.21 7.37 2.65
CA LYS A 188 -9.41 8.43 2.01
C LYS A 188 -8.59 9.21 3.04
N LEU A 189 -9.13 9.49 4.23
CA LEU A 189 -8.37 10.20 5.27
C LEU A 189 -7.14 9.40 5.75
N ILE A 190 -7.27 8.08 5.94
CA ILE A 190 -6.18 7.22 6.42
C ILE A 190 -5.17 6.90 5.30
N PHE A 191 -5.66 6.66 4.08
CA PHE A 191 -4.86 6.14 2.97
C PHE A 191 -4.43 7.22 1.97
N ASN A 192 -4.94 8.45 2.04
CA ASN A 192 -4.44 9.54 1.19
C ASN A 192 -2.97 9.82 1.53
N GLY A 193 -2.07 9.42 0.66
CA GLY A 193 -0.65 9.57 0.90
C GLY A 193 0.20 9.04 -0.24
N ILE A 194 1.51 9.10 0.01
CA ILE A 194 2.56 8.72 -0.95
C ILE A 194 2.53 7.22 -1.24
N GLU A 195 1.94 6.38 -0.39
CA GLU A 195 1.83 4.93 -0.65
C GLU A 195 0.62 4.54 -1.52
N TRP A 196 -0.57 5.09 -1.27
CA TRP A 196 -1.80 4.62 -1.94
C TRP A 196 -2.06 5.31 -3.29
N ASN A 197 -1.78 6.60 -3.37
CA ASN A 197 -2.11 7.40 -4.55
C ASN A 197 -1.40 6.93 -5.82
N PRO A 198 -0.11 6.56 -5.79
CA PRO A 198 0.58 6.10 -6.99
C PRO A 198 0.06 4.75 -7.48
N ILE A 199 -0.31 3.83 -6.58
CA ILE A 199 -0.94 2.55 -6.94
C ILE A 199 -2.26 2.79 -7.69
N ARG A 200 -3.15 3.62 -7.12
CA ARG A 200 -4.45 3.92 -7.72
C ARG A 200 -4.31 4.58 -9.09
N LYS A 201 -3.46 5.61 -9.20
CA LYS A 201 -3.21 6.32 -10.46
C LYS A 201 -2.62 5.40 -11.52
N SER A 202 -1.75 4.47 -11.13
CA SER A 202 -1.17 3.50 -12.06
C SER A 202 -2.21 2.54 -12.60
N MET A 203 -3.15 2.07 -11.76
CA MET A 203 -4.25 1.21 -12.22
C MET A 203 -5.18 1.96 -13.20
N GLU A 204 -5.58 3.18 -12.86
CA GLU A 204 -6.42 4.04 -13.71
C GLU A 204 -5.79 4.29 -15.10
N LEU A 205 -4.46 4.48 -15.14
CA LEU A 205 -3.73 4.65 -16.39
C LEU A 205 -3.67 3.37 -17.23
N LEU A 206 -3.50 2.20 -16.61
CA LEU A 206 -3.47 0.93 -17.34
C LEU A 206 -4.85 0.52 -17.87
N ASP A 207 -5.91 0.83 -17.14
CA ASP A 207 -7.29 0.61 -17.60
C ASP A 207 -7.59 1.44 -18.87
N GLN A 208 -7.10 2.68 -18.96
CA GLN A 208 -7.22 3.49 -20.17
C GLN A 208 -6.53 2.84 -21.39
N ILE A 209 -5.32 2.26 -21.22
CA ILE A 209 -4.64 1.55 -22.30
C ILE A 209 -5.48 0.35 -22.77
N LYS A 210 -6.04 -0.41 -21.83
CA LYS A 210 -6.86 -1.57 -22.14
C LYS A 210 -8.06 -1.17 -23.00
N ASP A 211 -8.76 -0.11 -22.65
CA ASP A 211 -9.88 0.40 -23.45
C ASP A 211 -9.46 0.78 -24.88
N TYR A 212 -8.34 1.49 -25.05
CA TYR A 212 -7.80 1.82 -26.38
C TYR A 212 -7.39 0.58 -27.19
N SER A 213 -6.90 -0.46 -26.53
CA SER A 213 -6.49 -1.72 -27.15
C SER A 213 -7.65 -2.67 -27.47
N THR A 214 -8.81 -2.50 -26.83
CA THR A 214 -10.00 -3.35 -27.03
C THR A 214 -10.87 -2.86 -28.19
N VAL A 215 -10.82 -1.55 -28.51
CA VAL A 215 -11.37 -0.97 -29.77
C VAL A 215 -10.66 -1.50 -31.04
N ARG A 216 -9.66 -2.39 -30.87
CA ARG A 216 -8.88 -3.06 -31.91
C ARG A 216 -9.60 -4.29 -32.52
N GLN A 217 -10.76 -4.70 -32.01
CA GLN A 217 -11.61 -5.77 -32.56
C GLN A 217 -12.94 -5.19 -33.06
#